data_AF-A0A3D0QIL4-F1
#
_entry.id   AF-A0A3D0QIL4-F1
#
_cell.length_a   1.000
_cell.length_b   1.000
_cell.length_c   1.000
_cell.angle_alpha   90.00
_cell.angle_beta   90.00
_cell.angle_gamma   90.00
#
_symmetry.space_group_name_H-M   'P 1'
#
loop_
_entity.id
_entity.type
_entity.pdbx_description
1 polymer ?
#
loop_
_entity_poly.entity_id
_entity_poly.type
_entity_poly.pdbx_seq_one_letter_code
_entity_poly.pdbx_strand_id
1 'polypeptide(L)'
;MSGLLNDELGDRMNTQRLAMVLLLSSTFISCSSKEARSLEMTGERYKVLSAQKYGGGAEWITNAAKTAVLCLKRAKPTAQLPQHRVSFFIFDVVADRVVFEDDVPNGSVSWKDDQSVIVETVPGIEEKKDDVSPPARHGYLVDIRTGKTRELKSAVVR
;
A
#
# COMPACT_ATOMS: atom_id res chain seq x y z
N MET A 1 3.20 67.03 -45.72
CA MET A 1 3.60 65.69 -46.18
C MET A 1 4.18 64.93 -44.99
N SER A 2 3.55 63.79 -44.68
CA SER A 2 4.11 62.64 -43.94
C SER A 2 4.47 62.84 -42.47
N GLY A 3 3.52 62.56 -41.57
CA GLY A 3 3.87 62.30 -40.17
C GLY A 3 2.73 62.43 -39.18
N LEU A 4 1.58 61.77 -39.39
CA LEU A 4 0.48 61.73 -38.40
C LEU A 4 -0.47 60.54 -38.61
N LEU A 5 0.05 59.33 -38.89
CA LEU A 5 -0.79 58.15 -39.14
C LEU A 5 -0.07 56.85 -38.77
N ASN A 6 0.36 56.69 -37.50
CA ASN A 6 0.91 55.39 -37.07
C ASN A 6 0.77 55.05 -35.57
N ASP A 7 -0.09 55.72 -34.79
CA ASP A 7 -0.19 55.43 -33.34
C ASP A 7 -1.58 55.00 -32.82
N GLU A 8 -2.55 54.67 -33.69
CA GLU A 8 -3.92 54.33 -33.23
C GLU A 8 -4.43 52.91 -33.58
N LEU A 9 -3.56 51.98 -33.97
CA LEU A 9 -3.98 50.59 -34.24
C LEU A 9 -3.34 49.51 -33.35
N GLY A 10 -2.56 49.89 -32.33
CA GLY A 10 -1.95 48.95 -31.38
C GLY A 10 -2.81 48.58 -30.17
N ASP A 11 -3.79 49.43 -29.80
CA ASP A 11 -4.44 49.35 -28.48
C ASP A 11 -5.90 48.87 -28.51
N ARG A 12 -6.35 48.30 -29.65
CA ARG A 12 -7.71 47.76 -29.80
C ARG A 12 -7.80 46.23 -29.81
N MET A 13 -6.66 45.53 -29.89
CA MET A 13 -6.66 44.06 -30.00
C MET A 13 -6.41 43.30 -28.70
N ASN A 14 -6.16 43.98 -27.56
CA ASN A 14 -5.91 43.30 -26.29
C ASN A 14 -7.11 43.31 -25.32
N THR A 15 -8.12 44.15 -25.57
CA THR A 15 -9.31 44.26 -24.71
C THR A 15 -10.44 43.30 -25.11
N GLN A 16 -10.40 42.73 -26.32
CA GLN A 16 -11.37 41.71 -26.77
C GLN A 16 -10.94 40.26 -26.51
N ARG A 17 -9.67 40.00 -26.16
CA ARG A 17 -9.23 38.67 -25.72
C ARG A 17 -9.39 38.43 -24.22
N LEU A 18 -9.57 39.47 -23.42
CA LEU A 18 -9.79 39.35 -21.97
C LEU A 18 -11.24 39.02 -21.59
N ALA A 19 -12.23 39.35 -22.42
CA ALA A 19 -13.64 39.10 -22.12
C ALA A 19 -14.11 37.65 -22.43
N MET A 20 -13.26 36.82 -23.02
CA MET A 20 -13.60 35.45 -23.44
C MET A 20 -12.95 34.35 -22.60
N VAL A 21 -12.38 34.69 -21.44
CA VAL A 21 -11.79 33.73 -20.48
C VAL A 21 -12.55 33.67 -19.15
N LEU A 22 -13.56 34.53 -18.95
CA LEU A 22 -14.32 34.65 -17.70
C LEU A 22 -15.76 34.09 -17.75
N LEU A 23 -16.07 33.18 -18.69
CA LEU A 23 -17.38 32.51 -18.79
C LEU A 23 -17.26 31.00 -19.05
N LEU A 24 -16.36 30.33 -18.32
CA LEU A 24 -16.36 28.86 -18.17
C LEU A 24 -16.15 28.45 -16.71
N SER A 25 -16.59 29.31 -15.79
CA SER A 25 -16.76 29.03 -14.37
C SER A 25 -18.22 28.62 -14.08
N SER A 26 -18.71 27.59 -14.78
CA SER A 26 -20.05 27.03 -14.56
C SER A 26 -19.96 25.54 -14.27
N THR A 27 -19.73 25.26 -13.00
CA THR A 27 -20.46 24.24 -12.22
C THR A 27 -20.62 22.85 -12.83
N PHE A 28 -19.64 21.98 -12.55
CA PHE A 28 -19.94 20.63 -12.10
C PHE A 28 -19.26 20.39 -10.75
N ILE A 29 -19.74 21.10 -9.71
CA ILE A 29 -19.71 20.51 -8.37
C ILE A 29 -20.80 19.44 -8.38
N SER A 30 -20.53 18.33 -9.08
CA SER A 30 -21.20 17.07 -8.82
C SER A 30 -20.56 16.50 -7.56
N CYS A 31 -20.88 17.10 -6.42
CA CYS A 31 -20.69 16.45 -5.15
C CYS A 31 -21.82 15.42 -5.06
N SER A 32 -21.64 14.29 -5.76
CA SER A 32 -22.38 13.08 -5.44
C SER A 32 -21.97 12.71 -4.03
N SER A 33 -22.72 13.23 -3.06
CA SER A 33 -22.80 12.67 -1.73
C SER A 33 -23.40 11.28 -1.93
N LYS A 34 -22.56 10.30 -2.29
CA LYS A 34 -22.77 8.95 -1.83
C LYS A 34 -22.85 9.12 -0.33
N GLU A 35 -24.08 9.04 0.18
CA GLU A 35 -24.37 8.94 1.59
C GLU A 35 -23.27 8.05 2.15
N ALA A 36 -22.39 8.68 2.94
CA ALA A 36 -21.48 7.94 3.77
C ALA A 36 -22.43 7.08 4.60
N ARG A 37 -22.60 5.83 4.18
CA ARG A 37 -23.10 4.77 5.03
C ARG A 37 -22.22 4.91 6.26
N SER A 38 -22.80 5.53 7.28
CA SER A 38 -22.36 5.46 8.66
C SER A 38 -22.47 3.98 9.02
N LEU A 39 -21.53 3.20 8.49
CA LEU A 39 -21.28 1.88 8.96
C LEU A 39 -20.66 2.12 10.33
N GLU A 40 -21.46 1.83 11.35
CA GLU A 40 -20.95 1.28 12.59
C GLU A 40 -20.07 0.05 12.25
N MET A 41 -18.85 0.29 11.78
CA MET A 41 -17.91 -0.71 11.26
C MET A 41 -16.57 -0.68 11.98
N THR A 42 -16.52 -0.11 13.17
CA THR A 42 -15.27 0.14 13.89
C THR A 42 -14.56 -1.15 14.33
N GLY A 43 -15.13 -2.34 14.12
CA GLY A 43 -14.51 -3.61 14.49
C GLY A 43 -13.90 -4.44 13.35
N GLU A 44 -14.31 -4.28 12.09
CA GLU A 44 -14.04 -5.31 11.05
C GLU A 44 -13.73 -4.79 9.64
N ARG A 45 -13.34 -3.52 9.50
CA ARG A 45 -12.96 -2.93 8.19
C ARG A 45 -11.88 -3.72 7.45
N TYR A 46 -10.95 -4.35 8.18
CA TYR A 46 -9.93 -5.22 7.60
C TYR A 46 -10.53 -6.40 6.81
N LYS A 47 -11.70 -6.93 7.20
CA LYS A 47 -12.37 -8.03 6.46
C LYS A 47 -12.82 -7.54 5.08
N VAL A 48 -13.45 -6.37 5.01
CA VAL A 48 -13.88 -5.76 3.75
C VAL A 48 -12.67 -5.47 2.85
N LEU A 49 -11.62 -4.86 3.41
CA LEU A 49 -10.39 -4.56 2.65
C LEU A 49 -9.71 -5.84 2.14
N SER A 50 -9.61 -6.87 2.97
CA SER A 50 -9.04 -8.15 2.55
C SER A 50 -9.87 -8.85 1.48
N ALA A 51 -11.21 -8.80 1.56
CA ALA A 51 -12.08 -9.39 0.55
C ALA A 51 -11.94 -8.66 -0.80
N GLN A 52 -11.81 -7.32 -0.78
CA GLN A 52 -11.55 -6.53 -1.98
C GLN A 52 -10.19 -6.84 -2.60
N LYS A 53 -9.14 -6.97 -1.78
CA LYS A 53 -7.77 -7.23 -2.25
C LYS A 53 -7.54 -8.68 -2.68
N TYR A 54 -8.09 -9.63 -1.92
CA TYR A 54 -7.70 -11.04 -1.99
C TYR A 54 -8.85 -11.99 -2.38
N GLY A 55 -10.10 -11.52 -2.37
CA GLY A 55 -11.28 -12.37 -2.57
C GLY A 55 -11.53 -13.30 -1.38
N GLY A 56 -12.16 -14.45 -1.64
CA GLY A 56 -12.57 -15.43 -0.61
C GLY A 56 -11.46 -16.28 0.01
N GLY A 57 -10.20 -15.89 -0.12
CA GLY A 57 -9.03 -16.67 0.36
C GLY A 57 -8.14 -15.92 1.36
N ALA A 58 -8.67 -14.88 2.00
CA ALA A 58 -7.94 -14.13 3.01
C ALA A 58 -7.97 -14.86 4.36
N GLU A 59 -6.81 -14.98 4.99
CA GLU A 59 -6.63 -15.37 6.39
C GLU A 59 -6.50 -14.12 7.26
N TRP A 60 -7.05 -14.17 8.47
CA TRP A 60 -6.95 -13.08 9.45
C TRP A 60 -6.35 -13.62 10.76
N ILE A 61 -5.24 -13.03 11.18
CA ILE A 61 -4.53 -13.42 12.39
C ILE A 61 -4.38 -12.19 13.27
N THR A 62 -5.08 -12.16 14.39
CA THR A 62 -5.00 -11.06 15.35
C THR A 62 -3.77 -11.20 16.24
N ASN A 63 -3.13 -10.10 16.64
CA ASN A 63 -2.14 -10.13 17.72
C ASN A 63 -2.80 -10.48 19.08
N ALA A 64 -2.01 -10.78 20.10
CA ALA A 64 -2.55 -11.21 21.41
C ALA A 64 -3.35 -10.09 22.08
N ALA A 65 -2.90 -8.84 21.95
CA ALA A 65 -3.58 -7.66 22.47
C ALA A 65 -4.88 -7.27 21.72
N LYS A 66 -5.17 -7.89 20.57
CA LYS A 66 -6.31 -7.56 19.70
C LYS A 66 -6.34 -6.12 19.17
N THR A 67 -5.18 -5.48 19.09
CA THR A 67 -5.02 -4.11 18.59
C THR A 67 -4.67 -4.07 17.10
N ALA A 68 -4.25 -5.19 16.52
CA ALA A 68 -3.87 -5.27 15.11
C ALA A 68 -4.25 -6.63 14.50
N VAL A 69 -4.48 -6.64 13.19
CA VAL A 69 -4.80 -7.84 12.41
C VAL A 69 -3.82 -7.97 11.25
N LEU A 70 -3.17 -9.12 11.16
CA LEU A 70 -2.43 -9.55 9.98
C LEU A 70 -3.41 -10.21 9.02
N CYS A 71 -3.62 -9.60 7.86
CA CYS A 71 -4.45 -10.10 6.79
C CYS A 71 -3.55 -10.64 5.68
N LEU A 72 -3.68 -11.91 5.29
CA LEU A 72 -2.81 -12.50 4.29
C LEU A 72 -3.54 -13.43 3.33
N LYS A 73 -2.96 -13.63 2.14
CA LYS A 73 -3.37 -14.63 1.16
C LYS A 73 -2.15 -15.39 0.67
N ARG A 74 -2.28 -16.72 0.66
CA ARG A 74 -1.25 -17.63 0.16
C ARG A 74 -1.62 -18.09 -1.25
N ALA A 75 -0.79 -17.76 -2.23
CA ALA A 75 -0.92 -18.29 -3.57
C ALA A 75 -0.21 -19.64 -3.68
N LYS A 76 -0.90 -20.62 -4.28
CA LYS A 76 -0.27 -21.89 -4.66
C LYS A 76 0.64 -21.67 -5.87
N PRO A 77 1.77 -22.38 -5.96
CA PRO A 77 2.61 -22.38 -7.15
C PRO A 77 1.83 -22.75 -8.40
N THR A 78 2.18 -22.11 -9.52
CA THR A 78 1.68 -22.43 -10.86
C THR A 78 2.85 -22.67 -11.80
N ALA A 79 2.58 -23.17 -13.01
CA ALA A 79 3.62 -23.33 -14.02
C ALA A 79 4.32 -22.00 -14.39
N GLN A 80 3.59 -20.89 -14.32
CA GLN A 80 4.11 -19.54 -14.60
C GLN A 80 4.80 -18.91 -13.37
N LEU A 81 4.37 -19.29 -12.16
CA LEU A 81 4.88 -18.78 -10.88
C LEU A 81 5.18 -19.98 -9.96
N PRO A 82 6.34 -20.63 -10.11
CA PRO A 82 6.64 -21.88 -9.40
C PRO A 82 6.94 -21.67 -7.91
N GLN A 83 7.08 -20.43 -7.46
CA GLN A 83 7.32 -20.09 -6.06
C GLN A 83 5.99 -19.88 -5.32
N HIS A 84 5.95 -20.32 -4.07
CA HIS A 84 4.88 -19.91 -3.15
C HIS A 84 4.93 -18.39 -2.98
N ARG A 85 3.77 -17.74 -2.83
CA ARG A 85 3.71 -16.29 -2.63
C ARG A 85 2.75 -15.95 -1.50
N VAL A 86 3.17 -15.06 -0.62
CA VAL A 86 2.36 -14.56 0.49
C VAL A 86 2.17 -13.07 0.30
N SER A 87 0.96 -12.66 -0.10
CA SER A 87 0.55 -11.26 -0.10
C SER A 87 -0.09 -10.95 1.24
N PHE A 88 0.30 -9.86 1.90
CA PHE A 88 -0.25 -9.53 3.21
C PHE A 88 -0.30 -8.03 3.49
N PHE A 89 -1.13 -7.64 4.44
CA PHE A 89 -1.11 -6.32 5.05
C PHE A 89 -1.39 -6.40 6.55
N ILE A 90 -0.92 -5.39 7.29
CA ILE A 90 -1.15 -5.22 8.73
C ILE A 90 -2.16 -4.08 8.91
N PHE A 91 -3.28 -4.39 9.55
CA PHE A 91 -4.31 -3.41 9.88
C PHE A 91 -4.24 -3.06 11.37
N ASP A 92 -4.07 -1.79 11.68
CA ASP A 92 -4.21 -1.26 13.04
C ASP A 92 -5.70 -1.01 13.31
N VAL A 93 -6.25 -1.76 14.26
CA VAL A 93 -7.67 -1.70 14.62
C VAL A 93 -7.99 -0.41 15.37
N VAL A 94 -7.04 0.10 16.17
CA VAL A 94 -7.23 1.31 16.97
C VAL A 94 -7.19 2.55 16.08
N ALA A 95 -6.24 2.60 15.14
CA ALA A 95 -6.10 3.71 14.20
C ALA A 95 -6.96 3.57 12.92
N ASP A 96 -7.74 2.49 12.79
CA ASP A 96 -8.56 2.12 11.62
C ASP A 96 -7.84 2.29 10.26
N ARG A 97 -6.60 1.79 10.16
CA ARG A 97 -5.79 1.96 8.95
C ARG A 97 -4.86 0.79 8.66
N VAL A 98 -4.52 0.62 7.38
CA VAL A 98 -3.40 -0.24 6.97
C VAL A 98 -2.10 0.47 7.32
N VAL A 99 -1.25 -0.21 8.09
CA VAL A 99 0.06 0.31 8.52
C VAL A 99 1.16 -0.10 7.55
N PHE A 100 1.08 -1.34 7.06
CA PHE A 100 2.09 -1.94 6.22
C PHE A 100 1.43 -2.94 5.27
N GLU A 101 1.96 -3.04 4.06
CA GLU A 101 1.52 -4.00 3.05
C GLU A 101 2.73 -4.43 2.24
N ASP A 102 2.85 -5.74 1.99
CA ASP A 102 3.90 -6.28 1.14
C ASP A 102 3.48 -7.62 0.51
N ASP A 103 4.28 -8.07 -0.44
CA ASP A 103 4.13 -9.35 -1.10
C ASP A 103 5.48 -10.07 -1.20
N VAL A 104 5.53 -11.25 -0.59
CA VAL A 104 6.77 -11.97 -0.34
C VAL A 104 6.79 -13.29 -1.10
N PRO A 105 7.72 -13.48 -2.05
CA PRO A 105 7.94 -14.77 -2.69
C PRO A 105 8.69 -15.70 -1.74
N ASN A 106 8.30 -16.98 -1.74
CA ASN A 106 8.93 -18.07 -1.02
C ASN A 106 9.20 -17.76 0.47
N GLY A 107 8.21 -17.18 1.14
CA GLY A 107 8.36 -16.71 2.51
C GLY A 107 7.18 -17.04 3.43
N SER A 108 7.33 -16.62 4.68
CA SER A 108 6.33 -16.71 5.73
C SER A 108 6.18 -15.39 6.46
N VAL A 109 4.98 -15.17 6.98
CA VAL A 109 4.64 -13.97 7.73
C VAL A 109 3.88 -14.40 8.98
N SER A 110 4.29 -13.91 10.14
CA SER A 110 3.68 -14.24 11.42
C SER A 110 3.90 -13.14 12.46
N TRP A 111 3.09 -13.14 13.52
CA TRP A 111 3.34 -12.28 14.67
C TRP A 111 4.61 -12.73 15.40
N LYS A 112 5.51 -11.79 15.69
CA LYS A 112 6.60 -12.00 16.66
C LYS A 112 6.11 -11.68 18.08
N ASP A 113 5.41 -10.56 18.20
CA ASP A 113 4.83 -10.04 19.44
C ASP A 113 3.66 -9.09 19.09
N ASP A 114 3.08 -8.41 20.08
CA ASP A 114 1.94 -7.52 19.87
C ASP A 114 2.24 -6.27 19.05
N GLN A 115 3.51 -5.96 18.81
CA GLN A 115 3.97 -4.71 18.17
C GLN A 115 4.81 -4.98 16.92
N SER A 116 5.12 -6.24 16.62
CA SER A 116 5.99 -6.62 15.52
C SER A 116 5.51 -7.85 14.75
N VAL A 117 5.56 -7.77 13.43
CA VAL A 117 5.41 -8.91 12.51
C VAL A 117 6.79 -9.31 12.02
N ILE A 118 7.06 -10.62 11.99
CA ILE A 118 8.23 -11.18 11.33
C ILE A 118 7.85 -11.66 9.93
N VAL A 119 8.68 -11.27 8.97
CA VAL A 119 8.65 -11.75 7.59
C VAL A 119 9.94 -12.49 7.36
N GLU A 120 9.84 -13.77 7.02
CA GLU A 120 10.97 -14.62 6.68
C GLU A 120 10.91 -14.96 5.19
N THR A 121 12.05 -14.86 4.52
CA THR A 121 12.23 -15.26 3.13
C THR A 121 13.19 -16.42 3.05
N VAL A 122 12.87 -17.40 2.22
CA VAL A 122 13.81 -18.47 1.88
C VAL A 122 14.50 -18.07 0.58
N PRO A 123 15.82 -17.83 0.60
CA PRO A 123 16.58 -17.54 -0.62
C PRO A 123 16.40 -18.68 -1.63
N GLY A 124 16.52 -18.35 -2.91
CA GLY A 124 16.54 -19.34 -3.99
C GLY A 124 17.74 -20.30 -3.87
N ILE A 125 18.00 -21.11 -4.89
CA ILE A 125 19.12 -22.07 -4.89
C ILE A 125 20.43 -21.35 -4.54
N GLU A 126 20.87 -21.49 -3.29
CA GLU A 126 22.23 -21.19 -2.89
C GLU A 126 23.06 -22.39 -3.34
N GLU A 127 24.06 -22.16 -4.20
CA GLU A 127 25.06 -23.19 -4.47
C GLU A 127 25.61 -23.66 -3.14
N LYS A 128 25.35 -24.94 -2.80
CA LYS A 128 25.93 -25.61 -1.62
C LYS A 128 27.44 -25.46 -1.69
N LYS A 129 27.98 -24.43 -1.05
CA LYS A 129 29.35 -24.45 -0.57
C LYS A 129 29.28 -25.18 0.75
N ASP A 130 29.95 -26.33 0.76
CA ASP A 130 30.11 -27.24 1.89
C ASP A 130 30.04 -26.53 3.25
N ASP A 131 28.91 -26.63 3.96
CA ASP A 131 28.90 -26.69 5.42
C ASP A 131 27.51 -26.98 6.00
N VAL A 132 27.50 -27.75 7.09
CA VAL A 132 26.33 -28.32 7.78
C VAL A 132 25.64 -27.26 8.66
N SER A 133 25.32 -26.09 8.08
CA SER A 133 24.60 -25.03 8.79
C SER A 133 23.15 -24.94 8.30
N PRO A 134 22.16 -24.73 9.19
CA PRO A 134 20.81 -24.42 8.74
C PRO A 134 20.83 -23.19 7.83
N PRO A 135 20.00 -23.14 6.78
CA PRO A 135 19.98 -22.03 5.84
C PRO A 135 19.81 -20.73 6.62
N ALA A 136 20.62 -19.72 6.30
CA ALA A 136 20.51 -18.42 6.91
C ALA A 136 19.07 -17.92 6.72
N ARG A 137 18.39 -17.60 7.83
CA ARG A 137 17.06 -17.00 7.73
C ARG A 137 17.23 -15.56 7.28
N HIS A 138 16.75 -15.27 6.08
CA HIS A 138 16.63 -13.91 5.58
C HIS A 138 15.23 -13.38 5.92
N GLY A 139 15.10 -12.05 6.02
CA GLY A 139 13.81 -11.45 6.32
C GLY A 139 13.94 -10.13 7.05
N TYR A 140 12.80 -9.64 7.54
CA TYR A 140 12.71 -8.38 8.24
C TYR A 140 11.60 -8.40 9.30
N LEU A 141 11.68 -7.49 10.25
CA LEU A 141 10.63 -7.21 11.22
C LEU A 141 9.93 -5.91 10.84
N VAL A 142 8.61 -5.91 10.88
CA VAL A 142 7.77 -4.73 10.71
C VAL A 142 7.31 -4.26 12.08
N ASP A 143 7.57 -3.00 12.41
CA ASP A 143 7.04 -2.34 13.61
C ASP A 143 5.65 -1.74 13.31
N ILE A 144 4.60 -2.17 14.02
CA ILE A 144 3.21 -1.74 13.72
C ILE A 144 2.98 -0.27 14.06
N ARG A 145 3.70 0.31 15.02
CA ARG A 145 3.47 1.71 15.42
C ARG A 145 3.93 2.67 14.33
N THR A 146 5.03 2.32 13.68
CA THR A 146 5.73 3.17 12.74
C THR A 146 5.58 2.74 11.29
N GLY A 147 5.18 1.49 11.04
CA GLY A 147 5.19 0.85 9.71
C GLY A 147 6.60 0.63 9.15
N LYS A 148 7.65 0.86 9.94
CA LYS A 148 9.04 0.72 9.48
C LYS A 148 9.51 -0.72 9.56
N THR A 149 10.44 -1.07 8.68
CA THR A 149 11.09 -2.38 8.65
C THR A 149 12.50 -2.32 9.22
N ARG A 150 12.97 -3.45 9.76
CA ARG A 150 14.37 -3.69 10.12
C ARG A 150 14.77 -5.08 9.69
N GLU A 151 15.95 -5.24 9.09
CA GLU A 151 16.45 -6.55 8.68
C GLU A 151 16.63 -7.48 9.88
N LEU A 152 16.33 -8.76 9.67
CA LEU A 152 16.72 -9.80 10.61
C LEU A 152 18.23 -9.95 10.52
N LYS A 153 18.94 -9.63 11.61
CA LYS A 153 20.34 -10.03 11.74
C LYS A 153 20.37 -11.55 11.77
N SER A 154 21.02 -12.16 10.78
CA SER A 154 21.18 -13.61 10.70
C SER A 154 21.86 -14.10 11.98
N ALA A 155 21.09 -14.68 12.89
CA ALA A 155 21.65 -15.44 13.99
C ALA A 155 22.05 -16.79 13.41
N VAL A 156 23.34 -17.09 13.40
CA VAL A 156 23.81 -18.47 13.23
C VAL A 156 23.19 -19.24 14.39
N VAL A 157 22.15 -20.03 14.11
CA VAL A 157 21.58 -20.96 15.09
C VAL A 157 22.68 -22.01 15.32
N ARG A 158 23.41 -21.86 16.42
CA ARG A 158 24.41 -22.82 16.89
C ARG A 158 23.74 -24.00 17.57
#